data_AF-A0A7X8QSP3-F1
#
_entry.id   AF-A0A7X8QSP3-F1
#
_cell.length_a   1.000
_cell.length_b   1.000
_cell.length_c   1.000
_cell.angle_alpha   90.00
_cell.angle_beta   90.00
_cell.angle_gamma   90.00
#
_symmetry.space_group_name_H-M   'P 1'
#
loop_
_entity.id
_entity.type
_entity.pdbx_description
1 polymer ?
#
loop_
_entity_poly.entity_id
_entity_poly.type
_entity_poly.pdbx_seq_one_letter_code
_entity_poly.pdbx_strand_id
1 'polypeptide(L)'
;MHSLINHLNQLQELVLIRDEHRTTGDGSHMNRLNDAIDEMTGQLPPEVMSLYQRLFKKDHIVLSPMHNGCCAICGMRLPISQVQEVRACKAVQNCPNCARILYEEPDAPRWVGERPSRTEPRKVGIARFSAEKLMVPALTATTKEEAITELAKVMQSTHFIDSSEKLVTSALEREALLSTAMEHGLAFPHVRGVEGGGLTLSLGTSKEGINFTDESPLSHIIFLITIPTAASAFYLRLMAGLTEALLKQQNREALLMAETPTQLWKALVKATRYSIK
;
A
#
# COMPACT_ATOMS: atom_id res chain seq x y z
N MET A 1 6.15 8.90 -24.21
CA MET A 1 4.84 8.52 -23.64
C MET A 1 4.98 7.69 -22.38
N HIS A 2 5.82 6.65 -22.34
CA HIS A 2 6.23 6.00 -21.08
C HIS A 2 6.68 7.00 -20.00
N SER A 3 7.53 7.97 -20.37
CA SER A 3 7.93 9.07 -19.47
C SER A 3 6.76 9.87 -18.89
N LEU A 4 5.72 10.10 -19.69
CA LEU A 4 4.53 10.85 -19.27
C LEU A 4 3.66 10.03 -18.31
N ILE A 5 3.49 8.73 -18.58
CA ILE A 5 2.78 7.82 -17.67
C ILE A 5 3.52 7.70 -16.35
N ASN A 6 4.85 7.58 -16.37
CA ASN A 6 5.66 7.56 -15.16
C ASN A 6 5.53 8.87 -14.36
N HIS A 7 5.58 10.02 -15.04
CA HIS A 7 5.36 11.32 -14.42
C HIS A 7 3.97 11.44 -13.77
N LEU A 8 2.93 10.97 -14.46
CA LEU A 8 1.57 10.94 -13.95
C LEU A 8 1.42 9.99 -12.75
N ASN A 9 2.06 8.81 -12.79
CA ASN A 9 2.07 7.86 -11.67
C ASN A 9 2.77 8.47 -10.45
N GLN A 10 3.93 9.10 -10.62
CA GLN A 10 4.64 9.79 -9.55
C GLN A 10 3.80 10.93 -8.95
N LEU A 11 3.14 11.73 -9.79
CA LEU A 11 2.23 12.78 -9.34
C LEU A 11 1.06 12.20 -8.52
N GLN A 12 0.45 11.11 -8.98
CA GLN A 12 -0.61 10.43 -8.24
C GLN A 12 -0.09 9.91 -6.89
N GLU A 13 1.09 9.28 -6.85
CA GLU A 13 1.66 8.80 -5.60
C GLU A 13 1.90 9.95 -4.62
N LEU A 14 2.46 11.08 -5.05
CA LEU A 14 2.62 12.26 -4.17
C LEU A 14 1.29 12.75 -3.59
N VAL A 15 0.23 12.78 -4.41
CA VAL A 15 -1.11 13.14 -3.95
C VAL A 15 -1.61 12.16 -2.89
N LEU A 16 -1.45 10.85 -3.14
CA LEU A 16 -1.88 9.81 -2.21
C LEU A 16 -1.08 9.84 -0.90
N ILE A 17 0.22 10.12 -0.97
CA ILE A 17 1.09 10.31 0.20
C ILE A 17 0.60 11.49 1.04
N ARG A 18 0.30 12.62 0.38
CA ARG A 18 -0.25 13.80 1.06
C ARG A 18 -1.57 13.49 1.74
N ASP A 19 -2.49 12.79 1.07
CA ASP A 19 -3.80 12.45 1.63
C ASP A 19 -3.68 11.49 2.84
N GLU A 20 -2.75 10.54 2.76
CA GLU A 20 -2.40 9.65 3.85
C GLU A 20 -1.85 10.43 5.05
N HIS A 21 -0.83 11.26 4.83
CA HIS A 21 -0.22 12.06 5.89
C HIS A 21 -1.20 13.09 6.49
N ARG A 22 -2.17 13.57 5.72
CA ARG A 22 -3.27 14.39 6.25
C ARG A 22 -4.20 13.61 7.19
N THR A 23 -4.35 12.32 6.97
CA THR A 23 -5.26 11.44 7.71
C THR A 23 -4.61 10.84 8.95
N THR A 24 -3.34 10.45 8.84
CA THR A 24 -2.63 9.68 9.88
C THR A 24 -1.40 10.38 10.45
N GLY A 25 -0.86 11.39 9.76
CA GLY A 25 0.31 12.13 10.21
C GLY A 25 -0.03 13.33 11.10
N ASP A 26 1.01 14.02 11.54
CA ASP A 26 0.95 15.22 12.39
C ASP A 26 0.81 16.54 11.61
N GLY A 27 0.73 16.45 10.27
CA GLY A 27 0.69 17.61 9.37
C GLY A 27 2.07 18.20 9.02
N SER A 28 3.16 17.64 9.53
CA SER A 28 4.50 17.92 9.02
C SER A 28 4.61 17.61 7.51
N HIS A 29 5.59 18.20 6.82
CA HIS A 29 5.85 17.97 5.38
C HIS A 29 4.73 18.36 4.39
N MET A 30 3.56 18.84 4.84
CA MET A 30 2.42 19.19 3.98
C MET A 30 2.74 20.24 2.92
N ASN A 31 3.42 21.32 3.29
CA ASN A 31 3.78 22.38 2.33
C ASN A 31 4.71 21.83 1.25
N ARG A 32 5.75 21.09 1.64
CA ARG A 32 6.69 20.46 0.70
C ARG A 32 5.98 19.52 -0.27
N LEU A 33 5.03 18.71 0.20
CA LEU A 33 4.25 17.82 -0.65
C LEU A 33 3.34 18.60 -1.62
N ASN A 34 2.68 19.66 -1.15
CA ASN A 34 1.86 20.52 -2.01
C ASN A 34 2.70 21.20 -3.09
N ASP A 35 3.86 21.76 -2.72
CA ASP A 35 4.76 22.43 -3.65
C ASP A 35 5.24 21.45 -4.74
N ALA A 36 5.63 20.23 -4.36
CA ALA A 36 6.05 19.19 -5.31
C ALA A 36 4.90 18.76 -6.25
N ILE A 37 3.68 18.62 -5.72
CA ILE A 37 2.49 18.29 -6.51
C ILE A 37 2.19 19.41 -7.51
N ASP A 38 2.25 20.67 -7.09
CA ASP A 38 1.98 21.83 -7.95
C ASP A 38 3.03 21.96 -9.05
N GLU A 39 4.31 21.77 -8.72
CA GLU A 39 5.41 21.75 -9.69
C GLU A 39 5.23 20.65 -10.73
N MET A 40 5.02 19.40 -10.30
CA MET A 40 4.81 18.27 -11.20
C MET A 40 3.54 18.43 -12.04
N THR A 41 2.47 18.97 -11.47
CA THR A 41 1.24 19.27 -12.20
C THR A 41 1.52 20.29 -13.31
N GLY A 42 2.28 21.35 -13.01
CA GLY A 42 2.65 22.40 -13.96
C GLY A 42 3.46 21.91 -15.17
N GLN A 43 4.12 20.75 -15.07
CA GLN A 43 4.90 20.13 -16.15
C GLN A 43 4.04 19.28 -17.11
N LEU A 44 2.73 19.11 -16.85
CA LEU A 44 1.87 18.30 -17.71
C LEU A 44 1.58 19.00 -19.06
N PRO A 45 1.60 18.26 -20.19
CA PRO A 45 1.15 18.78 -21.48
C PRO A 45 -0.31 19.28 -21.42
N PRO A 46 -0.69 20.36 -22.15
CA PRO A 46 -2.02 20.98 -22.03
C PRO A 46 -3.20 20.02 -22.22
N GLU A 47 -3.10 19.09 -23.18
CA GLU A 47 -4.15 18.09 -23.45
C GLU A 47 -4.32 17.11 -22.27
N VAL A 48 -3.21 16.69 -21.66
CA VAL A 48 -3.20 15.77 -20.53
C VAL A 48 -3.61 16.48 -19.25
N MET A 49 -3.21 17.74 -19.06
CA MET A 49 -3.63 18.58 -17.94
C MET A 49 -5.15 18.68 -17.85
N SER A 50 -5.84 18.96 -18.95
CA SER A 50 -7.31 19.07 -18.97
C SER A 50 -7.98 17.74 -18.55
N LEU A 51 -7.45 16.61 -19.03
CA LEU A 51 -7.90 15.29 -18.64
C LEU A 51 -7.64 15.01 -17.15
N TYR A 52 -6.42 15.27 -16.68
CA TYR A 52 -6.01 15.12 -15.29
C TYR A 52 -6.94 15.91 -14.35
N GLN A 53 -7.11 17.21 -14.57
CA GLN A 53 -7.95 18.07 -13.72
C GLN A 53 -9.41 17.59 -13.66
N ARG A 54 -9.95 17.11 -14.78
CA ARG A 54 -11.31 16.57 -14.84
C ARG A 54 -11.46 15.27 -14.05
N LEU A 55 -10.46 14.39 -14.08
CA LEU A 55 -10.45 13.16 -13.29
C LEU A 55 -10.23 13.47 -11.81
N PHE A 56 -9.25 14.34 -11.51
CA PHE A 56 -8.85 14.73 -10.15
C PHE A 56 -9.99 15.35 -9.35
N LYS A 57 -10.86 16.13 -10.00
CA LYS A 57 -12.07 16.69 -9.36
C LYS A 57 -13.04 15.63 -8.82
N LYS A 58 -13.01 14.41 -9.37
CA LYS A 58 -13.87 13.31 -8.95
C LYS A 58 -13.20 12.43 -7.89
N ASP A 59 -11.93 12.15 -8.09
CA ASP A 59 -11.15 11.21 -7.27
C ASP A 59 -9.65 11.47 -7.49
N HIS A 60 -8.85 11.36 -6.44
CA HIS A 60 -7.40 11.58 -6.50
C HIS A 60 -6.63 10.44 -7.19
N ILE A 61 -7.26 9.28 -7.36
CA ILE A 61 -6.75 8.20 -8.20
C ILE A 61 -7.19 8.44 -9.64
N VAL A 62 -6.32 9.04 -10.43
CA VAL A 62 -6.59 9.40 -11.84
C VAL A 62 -6.05 8.37 -12.82
N LEU A 63 -5.04 7.60 -12.42
CA LEU A 63 -4.51 6.44 -13.14
C LEU A 63 -5.06 5.15 -12.58
N SER A 64 -5.18 4.15 -13.44
CA SER A 64 -5.56 2.79 -13.06
C SER A 64 -4.61 1.83 -13.77
N PRO A 65 -3.97 0.90 -13.05
CA PRO A 65 -3.29 -0.18 -13.71
C PRO A 65 -4.30 -1.02 -14.47
N MET A 66 -3.88 -1.53 -15.62
CA MET A 66 -4.53 -2.58 -16.37
C MET A 66 -3.97 -3.91 -15.87
N HIS A 67 -4.84 -4.74 -15.31
CA HIS A 67 -4.47 -6.05 -14.80
C HIS A 67 -5.31 -7.11 -15.53
N ASN A 68 -4.64 -8.06 -16.19
CA ASN A 68 -5.28 -9.15 -16.94
C ASN A 68 -6.34 -8.65 -17.96
N GLY A 69 -6.03 -7.56 -18.65
CA GLY A 69 -6.92 -6.94 -19.64
C GLY A 69 -8.15 -6.23 -19.03
N CYS A 70 -8.16 -6.02 -17.72
CA CYS A 70 -9.21 -5.30 -17.01
C CYS A 70 -8.66 -4.03 -16.37
N CYS A 71 -9.49 -2.99 -16.26
CA CYS A 71 -9.21 -1.85 -15.40
C CYS A 71 -9.24 -2.30 -13.92
N ALA A 72 -8.12 -2.13 -13.20
CA ALA A 72 -8.02 -2.49 -11.78
C ALA A 72 -9.04 -1.78 -10.88
N ILE A 73 -9.46 -0.57 -11.25
CA ILE A 73 -10.43 0.20 -10.45
C ILE A 73 -11.88 -0.26 -10.62
N CYS A 74 -12.38 -0.27 -11.85
CA CYS A 74 -13.81 -0.50 -12.10
C CYS A 74 -14.13 -1.93 -12.58
N GLY A 75 -13.11 -2.76 -12.78
CA GLY A 75 -13.27 -4.14 -13.27
C GLY A 75 -13.69 -4.24 -14.74
N MET A 76 -13.79 -3.12 -15.47
CA MET A 76 -14.15 -3.12 -16.89
C MET A 76 -13.12 -3.93 -17.68
N ARG A 77 -13.59 -4.97 -18.38
CA ARG A 77 -12.78 -5.73 -19.33
C ARG A 77 -12.60 -4.93 -20.60
N LEU A 78 -11.36 -4.74 -21.01
CA LEU A 78 -11.00 -3.93 -22.17
C LEU A 78 -11.05 -4.78 -23.45
N PRO A 79 -11.44 -4.22 -24.60
CA PRO A 79 -11.25 -4.87 -25.89
C PRO A 79 -9.77 -5.21 -26.13
N ILE A 80 -9.49 -6.32 -26.83
CA ILE A 80 -8.11 -6.77 -27.08
C ILE A 80 -7.29 -5.68 -27.79
N SER A 81 -7.88 -4.95 -28.73
CA SER A 81 -7.22 -3.81 -29.40
C SER A 81 -6.75 -2.77 -28.40
N GLN A 82 -7.63 -2.38 -27.47
CA GLN A 82 -7.30 -1.40 -26.44
C GLN A 82 -6.24 -1.93 -25.46
N VAL A 83 -6.29 -3.21 -25.10
CA VAL A 83 -5.22 -3.85 -24.31
C VAL A 83 -3.87 -3.67 -25.00
N GLN A 84 -3.78 -3.95 -26.31
CA GLN A 84 -2.54 -3.77 -27.06
C GLN A 84 -2.12 -2.30 -27.13
N GLU A 85 -3.06 -1.36 -27.23
CA GLU A 85 -2.76 0.07 -27.23
C GLU A 85 -2.20 0.56 -25.88
N VAL A 86 -2.76 0.08 -24.76
CA VAL A 86 -2.23 0.36 -23.41
C VAL A 86 -0.79 -0.15 -23.29
N ARG A 87 -0.54 -1.39 -23.74
CA ARG A 87 0.82 -2.00 -23.73
C ARG A 87 1.81 -1.28 -24.62
N ALA A 88 1.37 -0.89 -25.81
CA ALA A 88 2.21 -0.17 -26.75
C ALA A 88 2.58 1.22 -26.21
N CYS A 89 1.77 1.79 -25.31
CA CYS A 89 1.99 3.06 -24.64
C CYS A 89 2.43 4.15 -25.63
N LYS A 90 1.76 4.21 -26.80
CA LYS A 90 2.03 5.23 -27.83
C LYS A 90 1.22 6.50 -27.62
N ALA A 91 0.05 6.36 -26.99
CA ALA A 91 -0.87 7.42 -26.63
C ALA A 91 -1.51 7.11 -25.28
N VAL A 92 -2.01 8.14 -24.60
CA VAL A 92 -2.81 7.97 -23.38
C VAL A 92 -4.07 7.18 -23.72
N GLN A 93 -4.32 6.12 -22.96
CA GLN A 93 -5.51 5.30 -23.07
C GLN A 93 -6.39 5.52 -21.84
N ASN A 94 -7.70 5.58 -22.03
CA ASN A 94 -8.66 5.76 -20.94
C ASN A 94 -9.57 4.55 -20.81
N CYS A 95 -9.88 4.18 -19.58
CA CYS A 95 -10.91 3.18 -19.32
C CYS A 95 -12.26 3.66 -19.89
N PRO A 96 -12.95 2.87 -20.74
CA PRO A 96 -14.22 3.29 -21.34
C PRO A 96 -15.36 3.46 -20.32
N ASN A 97 -15.25 2.82 -19.15
CA ASN A 97 -16.22 2.93 -18.07
C ASN A 97 -15.92 4.10 -17.10
N CYS A 98 -14.77 4.10 -16.43
CA CYS A 98 -14.45 5.09 -15.39
C CYS A 98 -13.59 6.27 -15.87
N ALA A 99 -13.19 6.31 -17.15
CA ALA A 99 -12.37 7.35 -17.78
C ALA A 99 -10.94 7.52 -17.23
N ARG A 100 -10.53 6.79 -16.18
CA ARG A 100 -9.15 6.82 -15.65
C ARG A 100 -8.12 6.46 -16.70
N ILE A 101 -6.94 7.04 -16.60
CA ILE A 101 -5.80 6.78 -17.49
C ILE A 101 -5.27 5.37 -17.21
N LEU A 102 -5.17 4.55 -18.25
CA LEU A 102 -4.71 3.17 -18.15
C LEU A 102 -3.20 3.08 -18.38
N TYR A 103 -2.55 2.27 -17.58
CA TYR A 103 -1.14 1.87 -17.76
C TYR A 103 -0.97 0.39 -17.45
N GLU A 104 0.09 -0.24 -17.96
CA GLU A 104 0.49 -1.59 -17.53
C GLU A 104 1.84 -1.49 -16.82
N GLU A 105 1.95 -2.14 -15.67
CA GLU A 105 3.19 -2.25 -14.92
C GLU A 105 3.59 -3.72 -14.91
N PRO A 106 4.43 -4.17 -15.86
CA PRO A 106 4.75 -5.59 -16.00
C PRO A 106 5.50 -6.14 -14.78
N ASP A 107 6.26 -5.28 -14.11
CA ASP A 107 7.13 -5.63 -13.00
C ASP A 107 6.52 -5.40 -11.61
N ALA A 108 5.27 -4.96 -11.53
CA ALA A 108 4.57 -4.88 -10.24
C ALA A 108 4.43 -6.27 -9.59
N PRO A 109 4.58 -6.37 -8.26
CA PRO A 109 4.23 -7.58 -7.54
C PRO A 109 2.72 -7.85 -7.68
N ARG A 110 2.34 -9.12 -7.72
CA ARG A 110 0.94 -9.53 -7.89
C ARG A 110 0.47 -10.29 -6.67
N TRP A 111 -0.78 -10.08 -6.33
CA TRP A 111 -1.44 -10.90 -5.34
C TRP A 111 -1.77 -12.26 -5.94
N VAL A 112 -1.32 -13.33 -5.29
CA VAL A 112 -1.53 -14.73 -5.71
C VAL A 112 -2.16 -15.59 -4.62
N GLY A 113 -2.68 -14.95 -3.58
CA GLY A 113 -3.38 -15.62 -2.50
C GLY A 113 -4.55 -16.49 -2.95
N GLU A 114 -4.94 -17.42 -2.09
CA GLU A 114 -6.13 -18.21 -2.31
C GLU A 114 -7.37 -17.32 -2.20
N ARG A 115 -8.24 -17.41 -3.21
CA ARG A 115 -9.56 -16.78 -3.14
C ARG A 115 -10.40 -17.55 -2.14
N PRO A 116 -11.04 -16.88 -1.15
CA PRO A 116 -11.86 -17.57 -0.17
C PRO A 116 -12.96 -18.39 -0.86
N SER A 117 -13.16 -19.63 -0.44
CA SER A 117 -14.31 -20.41 -0.92
C SER A 117 -15.62 -19.73 -0.51
N ARG A 118 -16.66 -19.86 -1.34
CA ARG A 118 -18.00 -19.35 -1.01
C ARG A 118 -18.59 -20.02 0.24
N THR A 119 -18.09 -21.20 0.60
CA THR A 119 -18.52 -21.98 1.76
C THR A 119 -17.75 -21.63 3.04
N GLU A 120 -16.64 -20.90 2.93
CA GLU A 120 -15.87 -20.49 4.10
C GLU A 120 -16.60 -19.38 4.87
N PRO A 121 -16.54 -19.41 6.22
CA PRO A 121 -17.07 -18.32 7.03
C PRO A 121 -16.36 -17.02 6.68
N ARG A 122 -17.13 -15.93 6.57
CA ARG A 122 -16.56 -14.61 6.28
C ARG A 122 -15.64 -14.19 7.41
N LYS A 123 -14.39 -13.88 7.08
CA LYS A 123 -13.44 -13.27 8.01
C LYS A 123 -13.97 -11.89 8.43
N VAL A 124 -13.75 -11.52 9.70
CA VAL A 124 -14.18 -10.25 10.31
C VAL A 124 -13.00 -9.52 10.92
N GLY A 125 -13.10 -8.19 11.07
CA GLY A 125 -12.03 -7.37 11.63
C GLY A 125 -10.70 -7.54 10.88
N ILE A 126 -9.59 -7.56 11.62
CA ILE A 126 -8.23 -7.65 11.05
C ILE A 126 -7.99 -8.93 10.24
N ALA A 127 -8.72 -10.02 10.52
CA ALA A 127 -8.62 -11.28 9.78
C ALA A 127 -9.01 -11.16 8.30
N ARG A 128 -9.69 -10.08 7.91
CA ARG A 128 -9.98 -9.76 6.51
C ARG A 128 -8.73 -9.39 5.71
N PHE A 129 -7.68 -8.92 6.39
CA PHE A 129 -6.49 -8.32 5.77
C PHE A 129 -5.19 -9.04 6.14
N SER A 130 -5.24 -10.03 7.04
CA SER A 130 -4.04 -10.72 7.52
C SER A 130 -4.36 -12.13 7.98
N ALA A 131 -3.33 -12.87 8.39
CA ALA A 131 -3.44 -14.22 8.92
C ALA A 131 -2.28 -14.53 9.89
N GLU A 132 -2.44 -15.56 10.71
CA GLU A 132 -1.40 -16.03 11.63
C GLU A 132 -0.06 -16.31 10.93
N LYS A 133 -0.10 -16.88 9.71
CA LYS A 133 1.09 -17.17 8.90
C LYS A 133 1.86 -15.92 8.44
N LEU A 134 1.29 -14.72 8.60
CA LEU A 134 1.92 -13.44 8.25
C LEU A 134 2.52 -12.71 9.46
N MET A 135 2.61 -13.39 10.60
CA MET A 135 3.14 -12.84 11.84
C MET A 135 4.60 -13.27 12.03
N VAL A 136 5.49 -12.30 12.22
CA VAL A 136 6.92 -12.51 12.43
C VAL A 136 7.30 -11.96 13.81
N PRO A 137 7.14 -12.75 14.88
CA PRO A 137 7.64 -12.33 16.19
C PRO A 137 9.17 -12.26 16.13
N ALA A 138 9.76 -11.22 16.71
CA ALA A 138 11.21 -11.06 16.81
C ALA A 138 11.94 -11.10 15.44
N LEU A 139 11.72 -10.05 14.64
CA LEU A 139 12.47 -9.78 13.41
C LEU A 139 13.98 -9.90 13.66
N THR A 140 14.67 -10.54 12.72
CA THR A 140 16.14 -10.58 12.70
C THR A 140 16.76 -9.33 12.10
N ALA A 141 15.96 -8.59 11.32
CA ALA A 141 16.32 -7.33 10.71
C ALA A 141 16.83 -6.29 11.71
N THR A 142 17.89 -5.61 11.32
CA THR A 142 18.49 -4.47 12.05
C THR A 142 18.34 -3.16 11.28
N THR A 143 18.05 -3.25 9.98
CA THR A 143 17.79 -2.09 9.10
C THR A 143 16.36 -2.10 8.56
N LYS A 144 15.93 -0.95 8.06
CA LYS A 144 14.63 -0.77 7.41
C LYS A 144 14.47 -1.69 6.19
N GLU A 145 15.51 -1.77 5.37
CA GLU A 145 15.57 -2.59 4.16
C GLU A 145 15.45 -4.08 4.50
N GLU A 146 16.15 -4.53 5.55
CA GLU A 146 16.05 -5.89 6.05
C GLU A 146 14.66 -6.20 6.59
N ALA A 147 14.02 -5.27 7.32
CA ALA A 147 12.69 -5.48 7.89
C ALA A 147 11.63 -5.64 6.80
N ILE A 148 11.66 -4.76 5.80
CA ILE A 148 10.77 -4.82 4.63
C ILE A 148 11.01 -6.13 3.88
N THR A 149 12.27 -6.54 3.71
CA THR A 149 12.65 -7.79 3.03
C THR A 149 12.16 -9.03 3.77
N GLU A 150 12.34 -9.09 5.09
CA GLU A 150 11.93 -10.22 5.92
C GLU A 150 10.41 -10.42 5.87
N LEU A 151 9.65 -9.33 5.99
CA LEU A 151 8.19 -9.33 5.88
C LEU A 151 7.70 -9.72 4.48
N ALA A 152 8.30 -9.18 3.42
CA ALA A 152 7.95 -9.51 2.04
C ALA A 152 8.20 -11.00 1.72
N LYS A 153 9.30 -11.58 2.23
CA LYS A 153 9.60 -13.01 2.09
C LYS A 153 8.53 -13.89 2.74
N VAL A 154 8.02 -13.49 3.91
CA VAL A 154 6.91 -14.20 4.57
C VAL A 154 5.64 -14.11 3.75
N MET A 155 5.32 -12.94 3.17
CA MET A 155 4.17 -12.82 2.28
C MET A 155 4.28 -13.72 1.04
N GLN A 156 5.48 -13.87 0.47
CA GLN A 156 5.71 -14.75 -0.69
C GLN A 156 5.66 -16.23 -0.30
N SER A 157 6.35 -16.64 0.77
CA SER A 157 6.40 -18.04 1.21
C SER A 157 5.03 -18.57 1.65
N THR A 158 4.14 -17.68 2.05
CA THR A 158 2.75 -17.98 2.40
C THR A 158 1.76 -17.82 1.25
N HIS A 159 2.28 -17.58 0.04
CA HIS A 159 1.56 -17.45 -1.23
C HIS A 159 0.58 -16.29 -1.31
N PHE A 160 0.80 -15.17 -0.62
CA PHE A 160 -0.01 -13.96 -0.82
C PHE A 160 0.47 -13.11 -1.99
N ILE A 161 1.77 -13.07 -2.22
CA ILE A 161 2.40 -12.37 -3.34
C ILE A 161 3.31 -13.29 -4.15
N ASP A 162 3.51 -12.98 -5.42
CA ASP A 162 4.32 -13.78 -6.35
C ASP A 162 5.84 -13.57 -6.18
N SER A 163 6.28 -12.34 -5.88
CA SER A 163 7.69 -11.98 -5.79
C SER A 163 7.95 -11.00 -4.64
N SER A 164 8.74 -11.44 -3.65
CA SER A 164 9.19 -10.56 -2.57
C SER A 164 10.13 -9.48 -3.09
N GLU A 165 10.98 -9.79 -4.07
CA GLU A 165 11.94 -8.84 -4.64
C GLU A 165 11.22 -7.62 -5.24
N LYS A 166 10.22 -7.85 -6.10
CA LYS A 166 9.40 -6.79 -6.68
C LYS A 166 8.71 -5.96 -5.60
N LEU A 167 8.17 -6.61 -4.57
CA LEU A 167 7.51 -5.92 -3.46
C LEU A 167 8.48 -5.07 -2.65
N VAL A 168 9.69 -5.56 -2.37
CA VAL A 168 10.73 -4.83 -1.64
C VAL A 168 11.17 -3.61 -2.42
N THR A 169 11.43 -3.75 -3.73
CA THR A 169 11.81 -2.62 -4.59
C THR A 169 10.76 -1.52 -4.53
N SER A 170 9.49 -1.84 -4.77
CA SER A 170 8.41 -0.85 -4.73
C SER A 170 8.20 -0.25 -3.35
N ALA A 171 8.37 -1.04 -2.28
CA ALA A 171 8.25 -0.55 -0.91
C ALA A 171 9.36 0.46 -0.57
N LEU A 172 10.60 0.18 -0.96
CA LEU A 172 11.75 1.06 -0.70
C LEU A 172 11.68 2.34 -1.54
N GLU A 173 11.24 2.26 -2.79
CA GLU A 173 10.99 3.43 -3.62
C GLU A 173 9.94 4.35 -2.98
N ARG A 174 8.84 3.77 -2.46
CA ARG A 174 7.81 4.52 -1.74
C ARG A 174 8.33 5.12 -0.44
N GLU A 175 9.08 4.34 0.33
CA GLU A 175 9.65 4.75 1.62
C GLU A 175 10.69 5.88 1.47
N ALA A 176 11.40 5.94 0.35
CA ALA A 176 12.36 7.01 0.05
C ALA A 176 11.69 8.36 -0.22
N LEU A 177 10.41 8.39 -0.63
CA LEU A 177 9.68 9.64 -0.85
C LEU A 177 9.34 10.34 0.48
N LEU A 178 8.84 9.55 1.44
CA LEU A 178 8.54 9.99 2.80
C LEU A 178 8.45 8.76 3.69
N SER A 179 9.17 8.80 4.81
CA SER A 179 9.19 7.73 5.81
C SER A 179 7.78 7.36 6.26
N THR A 180 7.56 6.05 6.48
CA THR A 180 6.31 5.53 7.05
C THR A 180 6.41 5.25 8.55
N ALA A 181 7.52 5.67 9.17
CA ALA A 181 7.64 5.70 10.63
C ALA A 181 6.57 6.62 11.24
N MET A 182 6.03 6.20 12.36
CA MET A 182 5.04 6.94 13.12
C MET A 182 5.41 6.93 14.61
N GLU A 183 4.73 7.78 15.38
CA GLU A 183 4.85 7.78 16.83
C GLU A 183 4.58 6.40 17.44
N HIS A 184 5.00 6.24 18.69
CA HIS A 184 4.81 5.02 19.47
C HIS A 184 5.53 3.77 18.91
N GLY A 185 6.59 3.98 18.12
CA GLY A 185 7.45 2.91 17.61
C GLY A 185 6.76 2.05 16.55
N LEU A 186 5.92 2.67 15.72
CA LEU A 186 5.21 2.01 14.63
C LEU A 186 5.84 2.37 13.28
N ALA A 187 5.85 1.44 12.33
CA ALA A 187 6.15 1.73 10.93
C ALA A 187 5.14 1.01 10.02
N PHE A 188 4.71 1.67 8.95
CA PHE A 188 3.74 1.13 7.99
C PHE A 188 4.20 1.18 6.53
N PRO A 189 5.35 0.57 6.17
CA PRO A 189 5.71 0.32 4.78
C PRO A 189 4.54 -0.27 3.99
N HIS A 190 4.30 0.27 2.79
CA HIS A 190 3.21 -0.19 1.96
C HIS A 190 3.49 0.00 0.47
N VAL A 191 2.81 -0.82 -0.34
CA VAL A 191 2.90 -0.80 -1.80
C VAL A 191 1.50 -0.78 -2.39
N ARG A 192 1.24 0.18 -3.28
CA ARG A 192 0.00 0.29 -4.06
C ARG A 192 0.15 -0.41 -5.41
N GLY A 193 -0.97 -0.79 -6.03
CA GLY A 193 -0.97 -1.46 -7.33
C GLY A 193 -0.67 -2.96 -7.28
N VAL A 194 -0.77 -3.58 -6.10
CA VAL A 194 -0.62 -5.04 -5.96
C VAL A 194 -1.94 -5.72 -6.34
N GLU A 195 -2.16 -5.87 -7.65
CA GLU A 195 -3.42 -6.33 -8.21
C GLU A 195 -3.63 -7.85 -8.12
N GLY A 196 -4.90 -8.26 -8.19
CA GLY A 196 -5.30 -9.69 -8.26
C GLY A 196 -6.06 -10.21 -7.03
N GLY A 197 -6.12 -9.43 -5.95
CA GLY A 197 -6.80 -9.81 -4.71
C GLY A 197 -7.20 -8.65 -3.82
N GLY A 198 -6.95 -8.79 -2.51
CA GLY A 198 -7.37 -7.85 -1.48
C GLY A 198 -6.20 -7.22 -0.72
N LEU A 199 -6.52 -6.18 0.05
CA LEU A 199 -5.61 -5.62 1.05
C LEU A 199 -5.03 -6.74 1.92
N THR A 200 -3.70 -6.83 1.96
CA THR A 200 -2.99 -7.84 2.74
C THR A 200 -1.89 -7.16 3.54
N LEU A 201 -1.71 -7.55 4.80
CA LEU A 201 -0.63 -7.06 5.66
C LEU A 201 0.07 -8.19 6.40
N SER A 202 1.39 -8.08 6.49
CA SER A 202 2.21 -8.81 7.46
C SER A 202 2.63 -7.91 8.60
N LEU A 203 2.93 -8.51 9.75
CA LEU A 203 3.34 -7.81 10.96
C LEU A 203 4.60 -8.46 11.52
N GLY A 204 5.62 -7.64 11.77
CA GLY A 204 6.84 -8.02 12.49
C GLY A 204 7.04 -7.18 13.75
N THR A 205 7.68 -7.77 14.76
CA THR A 205 8.08 -7.04 15.98
C THR A 205 9.58 -7.12 16.21
N SER A 206 10.20 -6.02 16.64
CA SER A 206 11.62 -5.94 17.01
C SER A 206 11.77 -5.39 18.43
N LYS A 207 12.47 -6.13 19.30
CA LYS A 207 12.73 -5.69 20.69
C LYS A 207 13.73 -4.54 20.73
N GLU A 208 14.79 -4.63 19.94
CA GLU A 208 15.83 -3.59 19.85
C GLU A 208 15.32 -2.34 19.12
N GLY A 209 14.31 -2.50 18.25
CA GLY A 209 13.79 -1.43 17.41
C GLY A 209 14.65 -1.22 16.16
N ILE A 210 14.04 -0.65 15.12
CA ILE A 210 14.67 -0.45 13.81
C ILE A 210 14.51 1.02 13.42
N ASN A 211 15.60 1.64 13.00
CA ASN A 211 15.56 3.04 12.55
C ASN A 211 14.97 3.10 11.14
N PHE A 212 13.82 3.78 10.99
CA PHE A 212 13.21 4.05 9.69
C PHE A 212 13.52 5.46 9.17
N THR A 213 13.71 6.40 10.09
CA THR A 213 14.06 7.81 9.83
C THR A 213 14.70 8.41 11.07
N ASP A 214 15.70 9.28 10.87
CA ASP A 214 16.37 9.99 11.96
C ASP A 214 15.47 11.05 12.63
N GLU A 215 14.30 11.34 12.04
CA GLU A 215 13.30 12.28 12.56
C GLU A 215 12.36 11.66 13.61
N SER A 216 12.41 10.34 13.85
CA SER A 216 11.48 9.65 14.74
C SER A 216 12.15 8.57 15.59
N PRO A 217 11.55 8.17 16.72
CA PRO A 217 12.06 7.05 17.53
C PRO A 217 12.10 5.74 16.74
N LEU A 218 12.90 4.79 17.24
CA LEU A 218 12.99 3.45 16.67
C LEU A 218 11.62 2.77 16.57
N SER A 219 11.41 2.07 15.46
CA SER A 219 10.19 1.32 15.19
C SER A 219 10.33 -0.11 15.72
N HIS A 220 9.41 -0.50 16.59
CA HIS A 220 9.38 -1.83 17.21
C HIS A 220 8.26 -2.71 16.66
N ILE A 221 7.25 -2.12 16.02
CA ILE A 221 6.11 -2.81 15.42
C ILE A 221 6.02 -2.37 13.96
N ILE A 222 6.40 -3.25 13.04
CA ILE A 222 6.53 -2.96 11.62
C ILE A 222 5.45 -3.71 10.86
N PHE A 223 4.62 -2.99 10.12
CA PHE A 223 3.66 -3.54 9.17
C PHE A 223 4.20 -3.44 7.75
N LEU A 224 3.92 -4.44 6.92
CA LEU A 224 4.09 -4.32 5.47
C LEU A 224 2.75 -4.57 4.80
N ILE A 225 2.25 -3.60 4.03
CA ILE A 225 0.87 -3.61 3.50
C ILE A 225 0.88 -3.58 1.96
N THR A 226 0.19 -4.52 1.33
CA THR A 226 -0.07 -4.50 -0.12
C THR A 226 -1.47 -4.02 -0.41
N ILE A 227 -1.60 -3.05 -1.32
CA ILE A 227 -2.83 -2.31 -1.59
C ILE A 227 -3.20 -2.44 -3.07
N PRO A 228 -4.27 -3.19 -3.41
CA PRO A 228 -4.88 -3.08 -4.73
C PRO A 228 -5.39 -1.65 -4.96
N THR A 229 -5.26 -1.10 -6.16
CA THR A 229 -5.60 0.33 -6.40
C THR A 229 -7.06 0.61 -6.04
N ALA A 230 -7.98 -0.32 -6.33
CA ALA A 230 -9.40 -0.23 -5.99
C ALA A 230 -9.69 -0.17 -4.48
N ALA A 231 -8.75 -0.63 -3.65
CA ALA A 231 -8.90 -0.71 -2.20
C ALA A 231 -8.22 0.44 -1.44
N SER A 232 -7.71 1.46 -2.13
CA SER A 232 -6.99 2.58 -1.52
C SER A 232 -7.77 3.32 -0.43
N ALA A 233 -9.09 3.49 -0.59
CA ALA A 233 -9.93 4.10 0.46
C ALA A 233 -10.08 3.20 1.69
N PHE A 234 -10.12 1.87 1.49
CA PHE A 234 -10.16 0.91 2.60
C PHE A 234 -8.83 0.85 3.35
N TYR A 235 -7.72 1.07 2.65
CA TYR A 235 -6.39 1.18 3.26
C TYR A 235 -6.34 2.29 4.32
N LEU A 236 -6.81 3.50 4.00
CA LEU A 236 -6.78 4.61 4.98
C LEU A 236 -7.63 4.31 6.22
N ARG A 237 -8.76 3.61 6.06
CA ARG A 237 -9.59 3.17 7.19
C ARG A 237 -8.89 2.11 8.04
N LEU A 238 -8.19 1.16 7.39
CA LEU A 238 -7.38 0.15 8.07
C LEU A 238 -6.26 0.81 8.88
N MET A 239 -5.54 1.75 8.29
CA MET A 239 -4.50 2.52 8.96
C MET A 239 -5.03 3.27 10.18
N ALA A 240 -6.11 4.04 10.02
CA ALA A 240 -6.73 4.74 11.14
C ALA A 240 -7.12 3.78 12.29
N GLY A 241 -7.68 2.61 11.96
CA GLY A 241 -8.03 1.60 12.95
C GLY A 241 -6.83 0.92 13.63
N LEU A 242 -5.73 0.70 12.91
CA LEU A 242 -4.47 0.20 13.47
C LEU A 242 -3.86 1.23 14.41
N THR A 243 -3.73 2.48 13.97
CA THR A 243 -3.19 3.57 14.80
C THR A 243 -4.04 3.76 16.06
N GLU A 244 -5.36 3.84 15.96
CA GLU A 244 -6.26 3.96 17.11
C GLU A 244 -6.08 2.81 18.12
N ALA A 245 -6.01 1.56 17.62
CA ALA A 245 -5.77 0.40 18.48
C ALA A 245 -4.41 0.50 19.20
N LEU A 246 -3.38 0.95 18.49
CA LEU A 246 -2.01 0.96 18.97
C LEU A 246 -1.62 2.24 19.71
N LEU A 247 -2.49 3.24 19.82
CA LEU A 247 -2.36 4.34 20.80
C LEU A 247 -2.28 3.80 22.24
N LYS A 248 -3.00 2.71 22.53
CA LYS A 248 -3.01 2.06 23.84
C LYS A 248 -1.70 1.31 24.08
N GLN A 249 -0.91 1.79 25.04
CA GLN A 249 0.37 1.17 25.42
C GLN A 249 0.24 -0.33 25.71
N GLN A 250 -0.81 -0.74 26.44
CA GLN A 250 -1.06 -2.16 26.76
C GLN A 250 -1.20 -3.04 25.50
N ASN A 251 -1.74 -2.50 24.41
CA ASN A 251 -1.84 -3.24 23.15
C ASN A 251 -0.46 -3.40 22.49
N ARG A 252 0.37 -2.35 22.49
CA ARG A 252 1.74 -2.42 21.96
C ARG A 252 2.60 -3.40 22.75
N GLU A 253 2.55 -3.33 24.09
CA GLU A 253 3.26 -4.26 24.97
C GLU A 253 2.85 -5.72 24.72
N ALA A 254 1.55 -5.99 24.54
CA ALA A 254 1.06 -7.32 24.23
C ALA A 254 1.60 -7.86 22.89
N LEU A 255 1.79 -7.00 21.88
CA LEU A 255 2.43 -7.40 20.62
C LEU A 255 3.92 -7.68 20.81
N LEU A 256 4.64 -6.84 21.56
CA LEU A 256 6.08 -6.98 21.79
C LEU A 256 6.45 -8.16 22.70
N MET A 257 5.54 -8.60 23.57
CA MET A 257 5.71 -9.79 24.41
C MET A 257 5.40 -11.10 23.68
N ALA A 258 4.84 -11.06 22.47
CA ALA A 258 4.54 -12.27 21.72
C ALA A 258 5.81 -12.91 21.15
N GLU A 259 6.03 -14.18 21.46
CA GLU A 259 7.23 -14.94 21.06
C GLU A 259 6.95 -15.93 19.92
N THR A 260 5.67 -16.09 19.55
CA THR A 260 5.24 -17.02 18.49
C THR A 260 4.25 -16.35 17.54
N PRO A 261 4.19 -16.79 16.26
CA PRO A 261 3.22 -16.26 15.30
C PRO A 261 1.78 -16.32 15.82
N THR A 262 1.41 -17.41 16.48
CA THR A 262 0.10 -17.60 17.11
C THR A 262 -0.18 -16.58 18.22
N GLN A 263 0.79 -16.31 19.10
CA GLN A 263 0.62 -15.31 20.15
C GLN A 263 0.49 -13.90 19.56
N LEU A 264 1.34 -13.57 18.58
CA LEU A 264 1.33 -12.26 17.93
C LEU A 264 0.01 -12.04 17.19
N TRP A 265 -0.49 -13.07 16.50
CA TRP A 265 -1.81 -13.07 15.86
C TRP A 265 -2.94 -12.80 16.85
N LYS A 266 -2.97 -13.54 17.96
CA LYS A 266 -4.00 -13.38 19.00
C LYS A 266 -3.95 -11.98 19.62
N ALA A 267 -2.75 -11.45 19.87
CA ALA A 267 -2.56 -10.10 20.39
C ALA A 267 -3.07 -9.04 19.40
N LEU A 268 -2.75 -9.17 18.10
CA LEU A 268 -3.23 -8.27 17.05
C LEU A 268 -4.75 -8.29 16.92
N VAL A 269 -5.35 -9.49 16.85
CA VAL A 269 -6.82 -9.64 16.79
C VAL A 269 -7.50 -9.01 18.00
N LYS A 270 -6.95 -9.23 19.21
CA LYS A 270 -7.50 -8.65 20.43
C LYS A 270 -7.37 -7.12 20.46
N ALA A 271 -6.21 -6.59 20.06
CA ALA A 271 -5.93 -5.16 20.06
C ALA A 271 -6.86 -4.39 19.12
N THR A 272 -7.17 -4.98 17.95
CA THR A 272 -7.91 -4.33 16.86
C THR A 272 -9.42 -4.58 16.87
N ARG A 273 -9.93 -5.42 17.78
CA ARG A 273 -11.33 -5.90 17.79
C ARG A 273 -12.41 -4.81 17.77
N TYR A 274 -12.10 -3.59 18.19
CA TYR A 274 -13.05 -2.48 18.27
C TYR A 274 -12.86 -1.41 17.21
N SER A 275 -11.63 -1.23 16.72
CA SER A 275 -11.27 -0.21 15.74
C SER A 275 -11.35 -0.71 14.30
N ILE A 276 -11.20 -2.02 14.08
CA ILE A 276 -11.29 -2.64 12.74
C ILE A 276 -12.49 -3.57 12.70
N LYS A 277 -13.50 -3.22 11.89
CA LYS A 277 -14.77 -3.94 11.75
C LYS A 277 -14.87 -4.66 10.40
#